data_AF-A0A1Z2TPL5-F1
#
_entry.id   AF-A0A1Z2TPL5-F1
#
_cell.length_a   1.000
_cell.length_b   1.000
_cell.length_c   1.000
_cell.angle_alpha   90.00
_cell.angle_beta   90.00
_cell.angle_gamma   90.00
#
_symmetry.space_group_name_H-M   'P 1'
#
loop_
_entity.id
_entity.type
_entity.pdbx_description
1 polymer ?
#
loop_
_entity_poly.entity_id
_entity_poly.type
_entity_poly.pdbx_seq_one_letter_code
_entity_poly.pdbx_strand_id
1 'polypeptide(L)'
;MEFKPEKLIKPKPLLLLAELFLLLAAFAATESYNASIACLGASTVLYYVGMTELVSRRLGRWAVKRFTVAYLLRALSWVLMLASAVYTYSAVIENIFPFGPPEFVITSVVALVGAGINYLAVGIRNSVLWKIEGLKMSLWMSRLNSIVLFLMAAVPFLPALAKAGEVTWLLAVLAAPILGSFTVLAILGKLFYLRFLLTFEETKPSSQGFKREGGLPRWEGD
;
A
#
# COMPACT_ATOMS: atom_id res chain seq x y z
N MET A 1 -4.32 36.19 -19.41
CA MET A 1 -3.94 34.76 -19.34
C MET A 1 -4.57 34.18 -18.08
N GLU A 2 -5.51 33.24 -18.21
CA GLU A 2 -6.03 32.53 -17.04
C GLU A 2 -4.94 31.63 -16.45
N PHE A 3 -4.56 31.92 -15.20
CA PHE A 3 -3.69 31.06 -14.42
C PHE A 3 -4.46 29.77 -14.09
N LYS A 4 -4.09 28.66 -14.73
CA LYS A 4 -4.69 27.34 -14.46
C LYS A 4 -3.78 26.54 -13.53
N PRO A 5 -3.96 26.62 -12.19
CA PRO A 5 -3.08 25.95 -11.22
C PRO A 5 -3.01 24.43 -11.42
N GLU A 6 -4.06 23.85 -12.02
CA GLU A 6 -4.15 22.43 -12.41
C GLU A 6 -3.04 21.97 -13.39
N LYS A 7 -2.36 22.90 -14.08
CA LYS A 7 -1.27 22.60 -15.02
C LYS A 7 0.13 22.68 -14.41
N LEU A 8 0.29 23.17 -13.18
CA LEU A 8 1.62 23.38 -12.58
C LEU A 8 2.23 22.09 -12.00
N ILE A 9 1.40 21.22 -11.45
CA ILE A 9 1.89 20.01 -10.78
C ILE A 9 2.05 18.88 -11.80
N LYS A 10 3.28 18.48 -12.11
CA LYS A 10 3.55 17.33 -12.97
C LYS A 10 3.68 16.06 -12.12
N PRO A 11 2.92 14.97 -12.42
CA PRO A 11 3.01 13.73 -11.65
C PRO A 11 4.40 13.11 -11.60
N LYS A 12 5.10 13.01 -12.74
CA LYS A 12 6.38 12.29 -12.87
C LYS A 12 7.48 12.82 -11.92
N PRO A 13 7.79 14.12 -11.86
CA PRO A 13 8.81 14.62 -10.93
C PRO A 13 8.46 14.39 -9.46
N LEU A 14 7.18 14.52 -9.08
CA LEU A 14 6.75 14.21 -7.71
C LEU A 14 6.95 12.73 -7.37
N LEU A 15 6.60 11.84 -8.30
CA LEU A 15 6.74 10.41 -8.10
C LEU A 15 8.22 9.99 -8.06
N LEU A 16 9.08 10.58 -8.90
CA LEU A 16 10.54 10.34 -8.83
C LEU A 16 11.16 10.88 -7.54
N LEU A 17 10.74 12.05 -7.08
CA LEU A 17 11.17 12.58 -5.78
C LEU A 17 10.71 11.68 -4.63
N ALA A 18 9.47 11.17 -4.69
CA ALA A 18 8.98 10.22 -3.69
C ALA A 18 9.87 8.97 -3.60
N GLU A 19 10.33 8.45 -4.74
CA GLU A 19 11.27 7.33 -4.80
C GLU A 19 12.64 7.67 -4.23
N LEU A 20 13.17 8.87 -4.52
CA LEU A 20 14.43 9.33 -3.98
C LEU A 20 14.37 9.45 -2.44
N PHE A 21 13.30 10.04 -1.90
CA PHE A 21 13.10 10.12 -0.45
C PHE A 21 12.94 8.75 0.20
N LEU A 22 12.37 7.76 -0.50
CA LEU A 22 12.29 6.39 0.02
C LEU A 22 13.68 5.74 0.12
N LEU A 23 14.54 5.96 -0.88
CA LEU A 23 15.93 5.48 -0.83
C LEU A 23 16.72 6.18 0.28
N LEU A 24 16.56 7.50 0.41
CA LEU A 24 17.17 8.27 1.49
C LEU A 24 16.68 7.79 2.86
N ALA A 25 15.42 7.42 3.01
CA ALA A 25 14.91 6.86 4.26
C ALA A 25 15.60 5.56 4.66
N ALA A 26 15.87 4.67 3.68
CA ALA A 26 16.57 3.41 3.93
C ALA A 26 18.02 3.65 4.34
N PHE A 27 18.70 4.62 3.72
CA PHE A 27 20.06 5.01 4.10
C PHE A 27 20.08 5.69 5.48
N ALA A 28 19.17 6.64 5.71
CA ALA A 28 19.07 7.35 6.98
C ALA A 28 18.71 6.43 8.16
N ALA A 29 18.05 5.28 7.91
CA ALA A 29 17.70 4.33 8.95
C ALA A 29 18.93 3.78 9.70
N THR A 30 20.11 3.78 9.09
CA THR A 30 21.35 3.31 9.74
C THR A 30 21.98 4.37 10.64
N GLU A 31 21.68 5.66 10.45
CA GLU A 31 22.30 6.76 11.19
C GLU A 31 21.34 7.50 12.12
N SER A 32 20.08 7.68 11.70
CA SER A 32 19.08 8.42 12.47
C SER A 32 17.66 7.96 12.14
N TYR A 33 17.02 7.36 13.15
CA TYR A 33 15.62 6.95 13.09
C TYR A 33 14.68 8.11 12.73
N ASN A 34 14.90 9.29 13.31
CA ASN A 34 14.08 10.48 13.06
C ASN A 34 14.23 10.98 11.61
N ALA A 35 15.45 10.98 11.08
CA ALA A 35 15.70 11.35 9.68
C ALA A 35 15.06 10.34 8.71
N SER A 36 15.12 9.05 9.04
CA SER A 36 14.43 8.00 8.28
C SER A 36 12.91 8.20 8.26
N ILE A 37 12.28 8.46 9.41
CA ILE A 37 10.85 8.76 9.48
C ILE A 37 10.48 9.99 8.66
N ALA A 38 11.24 11.08 8.77
CA ALA A 38 10.98 12.30 8.02
C ALA A 38 11.02 12.03 6.50
N CYS A 39 12.00 11.25 6.04
CA CYS A 39 12.12 10.84 4.64
C CYS A 39 10.96 9.92 4.21
N LEU A 40 10.52 8.98 5.05
CA LEU A 40 9.34 8.14 4.78
C LEU A 40 8.06 8.98 4.68
N GLY A 41 7.90 9.97 5.57
CA GLY A 41 6.78 10.91 5.54
C GLY A 41 6.76 11.72 4.25
N ALA A 42 7.90 12.31 3.88
CA ALA A 42 8.06 13.06 2.64
C ALA A 42 7.75 12.20 1.40
N SER A 43 8.32 10.99 1.35
CA SER A 43 8.05 10.00 0.28
C SER A 43 6.55 9.70 0.16
N THR A 44 5.88 9.47 1.29
CA THR A 44 4.45 9.14 1.33
C THR A 44 3.58 10.29 0.81
N VAL A 45 3.86 11.52 1.23
CA VAL A 45 3.11 12.71 0.79
C VAL A 45 3.33 12.94 -0.71
N LEU A 46 4.58 12.93 -1.18
CA LEU A 46 4.91 13.14 -2.58
C LEU A 46 4.28 12.06 -3.48
N TYR A 47 4.31 10.80 -3.04
CA TYR A 47 3.70 9.69 -3.75
C TYR A 47 2.18 9.87 -3.85
N TYR A 48 1.52 10.21 -2.74
CA TYR A 48 0.08 10.45 -2.73
C TYR A 48 -0.33 11.59 -3.66
N VAL A 49 0.35 12.74 -3.57
CA VAL A 49 0.06 13.91 -4.42
C VAL A 49 0.31 13.58 -5.89
N GLY A 50 1.46 12.99 -6.22
CA GLY A 50 1.81 12.63 -7.60
C GLY A 50 0.85 11.60 -8.21
N MET A 51 0.47 10.57 -7.44
CA MET A 51 -0.46 9.55 -7.92
C MET A 51 -1.89 10.09 -8.03
N THR A 52 -2.30 10.94 -7.10
CA THR A 52 -3.61 11.60 -7.15
C THR A 52 -3.73 12.47 -8.40
N GLU A 53 -2.69 13.24 -8.73
CA GLU A 53 -2.65 14.06 -9.93
C GLU A 53 -2.66 13.19 -11.20
N LEU A 54 -1.88 12.09 -11.22
CA LEU A 54 -1.88 11.13 -12.33
C LEU A 54 -3.27 10.52 -12.55
N VAL A 55 -3.93 10.08 -11.48
CA VAL A 55 -5.27 9.48 -11.52
C VAL A 55 -6.31 10.53 -11.93
N SER A 56 -6.23 11.75 -11.40
CA SER A 56 -7.12 12.86 -11.75
C SER A 56 -7.08 13.14 -13.24
N ARG A 57 -5.86 13.29 -13.81
CA ARG A 57 -5.67 13.60 -15.24
C ARG A 57 -6.11 12.47 -16.16
N ARG A 58 -5.90 11.21 -15.79
CA ARG A 58 -6.21 10.06 -16.66
C ARG A 58 -7.62 9.52 -16.50
N LEU A 59 -8.18 9.56 -15.29
CA LEU A 59 -9.39 8.81 -14.91
C LEU A 59 -10.46 9.69 -14.25
N GLY A 60 -10.16 10.97 -13.96
CA GLY A 60 -11.10 11.93 -13.41
C GLY A 60 -11.30 11.86 -11.89
N ARG A 61 -12.12 12.79 -11.37
CA ARG A 61 -12.31 13.02 -9.93
C ARG A 61 -12.89 11.82 -9.17
N TRP A 62 -13.72 10.99 -9.81
CA TRP A 62 -14.28 9.80 -9.16
C TRP A 62 -13.22 8.74 -8.86
N ALA A 63 -12.25 8.58 -9.76
CA ALA A 63 -11.13 7.66 -9.56
C ALA A 63 -10.23 8.12 -8.41
N VAL A 64 -10.04 9.44 -8.27
CA VAL A 64 -9.35 10.05 -7.12
C VAL A 64 -10.04 9.71 -5.81
N LYS A 65 -11.37 9.87 -5.71
CA LYS A 65 -12.10 9.53 -4.47
C LYS A 65 -11.86 8.08 -4.04
N ARG A 66 -11.97 7.12 -4.98
CA ARG A 66 -11.71 5.69 -4.68
C ARG A 66 -10.25 5.44 -4.30
N PHE A 67 -9.32 6.11 -4.96
CA PHE A 67 -7.90 6.03 -4.65
C PHE A 67 -7.60 6.56 -3.23
N THR A 68 -8.18 7.71 -2.86
CA THR A 68 -8.06 8.28 -1.50
C THR A 68 -8.64 7.35 -0.44
N VAL A 69 -9.83 6.78 -0.66
CA VAL A 69 -10.43 5.80 0.25
C VAL A 69 -9.51 4.59 0.44
N ALA A 70 -8.93 4.07 -0.64
CA ALA A 70 -7.97 2.98 -0.55
C ALA A 70 -6.73 3.35 0.29
N TYR A 71 -6.25 4.59 0.19
CA TYR A 71 -5.13 5.07 1.00
C TYR A 71 -5.47 5.19 2.48
N LEU A 72 -6.65 5.72 2.80
CA LEU A 72 -7.11 5.82 4.19
C LEU A 72 -7.27 4.45 4.83
N LEU A 73 -7.87 3.49 4.11
CA LEU A 73 -7.97 2.11 4.57
C LEU A 73 -6.58 1.48 4.77
N ARG A 74 -5.65 1.73 3.85
CA ARG A 74 -4.27 1.25 3.99
C ARG A 74 -3.57 1.86 5.19
N ALA A 75 -3.74 3.16 5.45
CA ALA A 75 -3.17 3.81 6.63
C ALA A 75 -3.75 3.23 7.93
N LEU A 76 -5.07 3.06 8.00
CA LEU A 76 -5.73 2.42 9.13
C LEU A 76 -5.21 1.00 9.39
N SER A 77 -5.05 0.21 8.32
CA SER A 77 -4.46 -1.12 8.40
C SER A 77 -3.06 -1.10 9.03
N TRP A 78 -2.19 -0.19 8.60
CA TRP A 78 -0.85 -0.06 9.17
C TRP A 78 -0.87 0.36 10.64
N VAL A 79 -1.79 1.24 11.03
CA VAL A 79 -1.96 1.61 12.45
C VAL A 79 -2.33 0.39 13.29
N LEU A 80 -3.27 -0.44 12.85
CA LEU A 80 -3.66 -1.66 13.56
C LEU A 80 -2.50 -2.66 13.65
N MET A 81 -1.81 -2.90 12.54
CA MET A 81 -0.67 -3.82 12.50
C MET A 81 0.50 -3.32 13.36
N LEU A 82 0.78 -2.01 13.36
CA LEU A 82 1.82 -1.41 14.20
C LEU A 82 1.45 -1.48 15.67
N ALA A 83 0.20 -1.18 16.04
CA ALA A 83 -0.27 -1.29 17.42
C ALA A 83 -0.11 -2.73 17.94
N SER A 84 -0.49 -3.72 17.13
CA SER A 84 -0.28 -5.13 17.45
C SER A 84 1.20 -5.47 17.61
N ALA A 85 2.08 -4.98 16.72
CA ALA A 85 3.50 -5.27 16.77
C ALA A 85 4.18 -4.61 17.98
N VAL A 86 3.87 -3.34 18.26
CA VAL A 86 4.40 -2.59 19.41
C VAL A 86 4.00 -3.27 20.72
N TYR A 87 2.72 -3.62 20.87
CA TYR A 87 2.27 -4.32 22.07
C TYR A 87 2.99 -5.68 22.23
N THR A 88 3.07 -6.47 21.15
CA THR A 88 3.75 -7.78 21.20
C THR A 88 5.22 -7.63 21.56
N TYR A 89 5.91 -6.65 20.99
CA TYR A 89 7.31 -6.37 21.31
C TYR A 89 7.48 -5.97 22.78
N SER A 90 6.72 -4.98 23.26
CA SER A 90 6.85 -4.52 24.65
C SER A 90 6.43 -5.59 25.67
N ALA A 91 5.52 -6.49 25.31
CA ALA A 91 5.08 -7.56 26.19
C ALA A 91 6.02 -8.78 26.20
N VAL A 92 6.59 -9.17 25.04
CA VAL A 92 7.44 -10.37 24.90
C VAL A 92 8.93 -10.07 25.08
N ILE A 93 9.41 -8.96 24.54
CA ILE A 93 10.84 -8.61 24.56
C ILE A 93 11.16 -7.76 25.78
N GLU A 94 10.38 -6.70 26.01
CA GLU A 94 10.64 -5.77 27.13
C GLU A 94 9.97 -6.22 28.44
N ASN A 95 9.07 -7.22 28.41
CA ASN A 95 8.31 -7.71 29.57
C ASN A 95 7.59 -6.60 30.36
N ILE A 96 7.20 -5.51 29.70
CA ILE A 96 6.54 -4.36 30.33
C ILE A 96 5.07 -4.64 30.64
N PHE A 97 4.42 -5.45 29.80
CA PHE A 97 3.00 -5.79 29.90
C PHE A 97 2.82 -7.29 30.14
N PRO A 98 1.76 -7.70 30.86
CA PRO A 98 1.40 -9.11 30.96
C PRO A 98 1.10 -9.66 29.56
N PHE A 99 1.71 -10.80 29.23
CA PHE A 99 1.48 -11.49 27.96
C PHE A 99 1.08 -12.94 28.21
N GLY A 100 -0.18 -13.25 27.98
CA GLY A 100 -0.73 -14.59 28.09
C GLY A 100 -1.50 -15.02 26.84
N PRO A 101 -2.14 -16.20 26.90
CA PRO A 101 -3.00 -16.69 25.82
C PRO A 101 -4.06 -15.68 25.34
N PRO A 102 -4.79 -14.94 26.21
CA PRO A 102 -5.79 -14.00 25.74
C PRO A 102 -5.19 -12.78 25.03
N GLU A 103 -4.06 -12.24 25.49
CA GLU A 103 -3.38 -11.11 24.87
C GLU A 103 -2.80 -11.49 23.50
N PHE A 104 -2.26 -12.71 23.39
CA PHE A 104 -1.80 -13.26 22.11
C PHE A 104 -2.95 -13.39 21.10
N VAL A 105 -4.13 -13.85 21.54
CA VAL A 105 -5.31 -13.93 20.66
C VAL A 105 -5.75 -12.54 20.21
N ILE A 106 -5.85 -11.58 21.14
CA ILE A 106 -6.29 -10.20 20.82
C ILE A 106 -5.34 -9.55 19.82
N THR A 107 -4.03 -9.59 20.07
CA THR A 107 -3.01 -9.01 19.18
C THR A 107 -3.04 -9.68 17.79
N SER A 108 -3.12 -11.01 17.74
CA SER A 108 -3.24 -11.74 16.48
C SER A 108 -4.52 -11.38 15.70
N VAL A 109 -5.65 -11.18 16.39
CA VAL A 109 -6.92 -10.76 15.74
C VAL A 109 -6.79 -9.35 15.19
N VAL A 110 -6.19 -8.43 15.93
CA VAL A 110 -5.94 -7.05 15.46
C VAL A 110 -5.02 -7.07 14.23
N ALA A 111 -3.95 -7.87 14.23
CA ALA A 111 -3.07 -8.04 13.08
C ALA A 111 -3.82 -8.62 11.86
N LEU A 112 -4.68 -9.63 12.06
CA LEU A 112 -5.47 -10.25 11.00
C LEU A 112 -6.51 -9.28 10.40
N VAL A 113 -7.22 -8.52 11.24
CA VAL A 113 -8.14 -7.46 10.81
C VAL A 113 -7.38 -6.39 10.03
N GLY A 114 -6.21 -5.96 10.54
CA GLY A 114 -5.31 -5.05 9.85
C GLY A 114 -4.93 -5.56 8.46
N ALA A 115 -4.49 -6.82 8.35
CA ALA A 115 -4.12 -7.42 7.07
C ALA A 115 -5.31 -7.57 6.11
N GLY A 116 -6.51 -7.89 6.62
CA GLY A 116 -7.76 -7.93 5.85
C GLY A 116 -8.12 -6.57 5.27
N ILE A 117 -8.02 -5.50 6.07
CA ILE A 117 -8.22 -4.13 5.59
C ILE A 117 -7.18 -3.77 4.51
N ASN A 118 -5.91 -4.14 4.68
CA ASN A 118 -4.89 -3.93 3.64
C ASN A 118 -5.24 -4.64 2.33
N TYR A 119 -5.72 -5.89 2.41
CA TYR A 119 -6.13 -6.65 1.23
C TYR A 119 -7.27 -5.96 0.48
N LEU A 120 -8.28 -5.44 1.19
CA LEU A 120 -9.37 -4.66 0.60
C LEU A 120 -8.87 -3.35 0.00
N ALA A 121 -8.04 -2.62 0.73
CA ALA A 121 -7.43 -1.36 0.28
C ALA A 121 -6.65 -1.55 -1.02
N VAL A 122 -5.81 -2.58 -1.11
CA VAL A 122 -5.07 -2.92 -2.33
C VAL A 122 -6.02 -3.29 -3.46
N GLY A 123 -7.11 -4.01 -3.19
CA GLY A 123 -8.14 -4.32 -4.19
C GLY A 123 -8.78 -3.07 -4.79
N ILE A 124 -9.22 -2.14 -3.94
CA ILE A 124 -9.82 -0.87 -4.38
C ILE A 124 -8.81 -0.04 -5.17
N ARG A 125 -7.58 0.14 -4.65
CA ARG A 125 -6.51 0.87 -5.32
C ARG A 125 -6.20 0.26 -6.69
N ASN A 126 -6.02 -1.05 -6.75
CA ASN A 126 -5.70 -1.74 -7.99
C ASN A 126 -6.85 -1.62 -9.00
N SER A 127 -8.13 -1.67 -8.58
CA SER A 127 -9.26 -1.48 -9.49
C SER A 127 -9.26 -0.13 -10.23
N VAL A 128 -8.68 0.90 -9.61
CA VAL A 128 -8.48 2.22 -10.21
C VAL A 128 -7.24 2.21 -11.09
N LEU A 129 -6.09 1.82 -10.54
CA LEU A 129 -4.80 1.92 -11.22
C LEU A 129 -4.62 0.90 -12.36
N TRP A 130 -5.40 -0.18 -12.39
CA TRP A 130 -5.34 -1.21 -13.44
C TRP A 130 -5.61 -0.68 -14.85
N LYS A 131 -6.34 0.45 -14.90
CA LYS A 131 -6.66 1.17 -16.13
C LYS A 131 -5.44 1.87 -16.75
N ILE A 132 -4.31 1.92 -16.04
CA ILE A 132 -3.04 2.46 -16.51
C ILE A 132 -2.15 1.27 -16.88
N GLU A 133 -1.97 1.01 -18.18
CA GLU A 133 -1.35 -0.22 -18.68
C GLU A 133 0.05 -0.49 -18.14
N GLY A 134 0.89 0.55 -18.05
CA GLY A 134 2.25 0.41 -17.55
C GLY A 134 2.36 0.06 -16.06
N LEU A 135 1.27 0.15 -15.29
CA LEU A 135 1.24 -0.21 -13.87
C LEU A 135 0.83 -1.66 -13.62
N LYS A 136 0.24 -2.37 -14.60
CA LYS A 136 -0.40 -3.69 -14.40
C LYS A 136 0.49 -4.70 -13.67
N MET A 137 1.76 -4.83 -14.08
CA MET A 137 2.68 -5.80 -13.47
C MET A 137 3.05 -5.43 -12.02
N SER A 138 3.26 -4.14 -11.75
CA SER A 138 3.48 -3.65 -10.38
C SER A 138 2.25 -3.90 -9.49
N LEU A 139 1.04 -3.71 -10.04
CA LEU A 139 -0.21 -3.95 -9.33
C LEU A 139 -0.46 -5.44 -9.05
N TRP A 140 -0.11 -6.34 -9.98
CA TRP A 140 -0.13 -7.79 -9.77
C TRP A 140 0.78 -8.18 -8.60
N MET A 141 2.03 -7.73 -8.61
CA MET A 141 2.97 -8.01 -7.52
C MET A 141 2.46 -7.44 -6.19
N SER A 142 1.89 -6.24 -6.20
CA SER A 142 1.29 -5.69 -4.98
C SER A 142 0.06 -6.47 -4.49
N ARG A 143 -0.72 -7.09 -5.38
CA ARG A 143 -1.87 -7.92 -5.01
C ARG A 143 -1.39 -9.22 -4.37
N LEU A 144 -0.43 -9.90 -4.98
CA LEU A 144 0.21 -11.09 -4.41
C LEU A 144 0.83 -10.76 -3.04
N ASN A 145 1.51 -9.62 -2.93
CA ASN A 145 2.11 -9.20 -1.66
C ASN A 145 1.06 -8.98 -0.55
N SER A 146 -0.12 -8.46 -0.90
CA SER A 146 -1.22 -8.32 0.08
C SER A 146 -1.81 -9.65 0.53
N ILE A 147 -1.82 -10.66 -0.35
CA ILE A 147 -2.26 -12.02 -0.02
C ILE A 147 -1.23 -12.67 0.91
N VAL A 148 0.05 -12.56 0.59
CA VAL A 148 1.15 -13.05 1.44
C VAL A 148 1.04 -12.44 2.85
N LEU A 149 0.87 -11.12 2.96
CA LEU A 149 0.70 -10.45 4.25
C LEU A 149 -0.51 -10.97 5.04
N PHE A 150 -1.63 -11.21 4.35
CA PHE A 150 -2.82 -11.78 4.98
C PHE A 150 -2.57 -13.20 5.50
N LEU A 151 -1.91 -14.04 4.70
CA LEU A 151 -1.54 -15.40 5.10
C LEU A 151 -0.61 -15.37 6.32
N MET A 152 0.37 -14.46 6.36
CA MET A 152 1.26 -14.28 7.52
C MET A 152 0.49 -13.96 8.79
N ALA A 153 -0.45 -13.01 8.71
CA ALA A 153 -1.27 -12.63 9.86
C ALA A 153 -2.22 -13.76 10.30
N ALA A 154 -2.53 -14.71 9.42
CA ALA A 154 -3.35 -15.88 9.72
C ALA A 154 -2.54 -17.05 10.32
N VAL A 155 -1.22 -17.10 10.14
CA VAL A 155 -0.35 -18.19 10.64
C VAL A 155 -0.55 -18.49 12.14
N PRO A 156 -0.63 -17.49 13.04
CA PRO A 156 -0.86 -17.72 14.47
C PRO A 156 -2.12 -18.53 14.80
N PHE A 157 -3.12 -18.52 13.92
CA PHE A 157 -4.40 -19.22 14.11
C PHE A 157 -4.42 -20.63 13.54
N LEU A 158 -3.48 -20.98 12.67
CA LEU A 158 -3.46 -22.30 12.01
C LEU A 158 -3.32 -23.46 13.01
N PRO A 159 -2.51 -23.40 14.08
CA PRO A 159 -2.47 -24.46 15.09
C PRO A 159 -3.80 -24.64 15.83
N ALA A 160 -4.48 -23.53 16.15
CA ALA A 160 -5.78 -23.53 16.81
C ALA A 160 -6.89 -24.08 15.91
N LEU A 161 -6.82 -23.81 14.61
CA LEU A 161 -7.76 -24.35 13.60
C LEU A 161 -7.51 -25.82 13.29
N ALA A 162 -6.26 -26.28 13.37
CA ALA A 162 -5.88 -27.64 13.02
C ALA A 162 -6.16 -28.68 14.12
N LYS A 163 -6.49 -28.27 15.37
CA LYS A 163 -6.60 -29.18 16.55
C LYS A 163 -5.41 -30.16 16.67
N ALA A 164 -4.25 -29.82 16.12
CA ALA A 164 -3.13 -30.73 15.96
C ALA A 164 -1.87 -30.09 16.54
N GLY A 165 -1.51 -30.51 17.75
CA GLY A 165 -0.30 -30.07 18.43
C GLY A 165 1.00 -30.38 17.67
N GLU A 166 0.94 -31.22 16.62
CA GLU A 166 2.09 -31.67 15.82
C GLU A 166 2.39 -30.80 14.58
N VAL A 167 1.53 -29.84 14.22
CA VAL A 167 1.66 -29.07 12.95
C VAL A 167 2.35 -27.70 13.15
N THR A 168 2.62 -27.31 14.40
CA THR A 168 3.27 -26.05 14.78
C THR A 168 4.65 -25.87 14.17
N TRP A 169 5.47 -26.92 14.07
CA TRP A 169 6.79 -26.84 13.44
C TRP A 169 6.70 -26.67 11.92
N LEU A 170 5.75 -27.35 11.26
CA LEU A 170 5.53 -27.24 9.82
C LEU A 170 5.04 -25.83 9.45
N LEU A 171 4.22 -25.22 10.31
CA LEU A 171 3.75 -23.84 10.16
C LEU A 171 4.86 -22.81 10.35
N ALA A 172 5.80 -23.05 11.27
CA ALA A 172 6.99 -22.21 11.43
C ALA A 172 7.93 -22.32 10.20
N VAL A 173 8.09 -23.53 9.64
CA VAL A 173 8.86 -23.77 8.40
C VAL A 173 8.21 -23.08 7.20
N LEU A 174 6.87 -23.01 7.14
CA LEU A 174 6.15 -22.27 6.09
C LEU A 174 6.23 -20.75 6.28
N ALA A 175 6.38 -20.24 7.50
CA ALA A 175 6.43 -18.80 7.77
C ALA A 175 7.68 -18.11 7.16
N ALA A 176 8.83 -18.79 7.12
CA ALA A 176 10.08 -18.23 6.58
C ALA A 176 10.04 -18.00 5.04
N PRO A 177 9.57 -18.96 4.21
CA PRO A 177 9.30 -18.73 2.79
C PRO A 177 8.28 -17.62 2.55
N ILE A 178 7.26 -17.50 3.41
CA ILE A 178 6.24 -16.45 3.29
C ILE A 178 6.87 -15.07 3.57
N LEU A 179 7.73 -14.93 4.60
CA LEU A 179 8.53 -13.73 4.87
C LEU A 179 9.46 -13.36 3.71
N GLY A 180 10.20 -14.35 3.16
CA GLY A 180 11.06 -14.14 2.00
C GLY A 180 10.26 -13.70 0.77
N SER A 181 9.09 -14.31 0.53
CA SER A 181 8.23 -13.98 -0.60
C SER A 181 7.66 -12.56 -0.52
N PHE A 182 7.34 -12.07 0.68
CA PHE A 182 6.85 -10.70 0.88
C PHE A 182 7.88 -9.67 0.40
N THR A 183 9.13 -9.82 0.82
CA THR A 183 10.22 -8.91 0.44
C THR A 183 10.52 -8.97 -1.05
N VAL A 184 10.58 -10.18 -1.63
CA VAL A 184 10.83 -10.36 -3.07
C VAL A 184 9.72 -9.74 -3.91
N LEU A 185 8.45 -9.97 -3.56
CA LEU A 185 7.31 -9.40 -4.27
C LEU A 185 7.26 -7.87 -4.16
N ALA A 186 7.64 -7.33 -3.00
CA ALA A 186 7.77 -5.88 -2.81
C ALA A 186 8.85 -5.29 -3.73
N ILE A 187 10.03 -5.90 -3.79
CA ILE A 187 11.14 -5.48 -4.67
C ILE A 187 10.73 -5.56 -6.14
N LEU A 188 10.17 -6.69 -6.58
CA LEU A 188 9.71 -6.86 -7.97
C LEU A 188 8.64 -5.82 -8.33
N GLY A 189 7.63 -5.64 -7.47
CA GLY A 189 6.60 -4.63 -7.68
C GLY A 189 7.18 -3.21 -7.81
N LYS A 190 8.25 -2.92 -7.07
CA LYS A 190 8.98 -1.65 -7.12
C LYS A 190 9.77 -1.47 -8.40
N LEU A 191 10.46 -2.52 -8.87
CA LEU A 191 11.20 -2.49 -10.14
C LEU A 191 10.26 -2.21 -11.33
N PHE A 192 9.11 -2.88 -11.38
CA PHE A 192 8.11 -2.61 -12.43
C PHE A 192 7.54 -1.19 -12.34
N TYR A 193 7.35 -0.67 -11.12
CA TYR A 193 6.89 0.70 -10.92
C TYR A 193 7.93 1.75 -11.37
N LEU A 194 9.21 1.55 -11.04
CA LEU A 194 10.30 2.41 -11.49
C LEU A 194 10.45 2.38 -13.00
N ARG A 195 10.39 1.19 -13.61
CA ARG A 195 10.37 1.04 -15.07
C ARG A 195 9.24 1.87 -15.68
N PHE A 196 8.03 1.75 -15.13
CA PHE A 196 6.89 2.57 -15.54
C PHE A 196 7.22 4.06 -15.46
N LEU A 197 7.68 4.56 -14.31
CA LEU A 197 7.99 5.99 -14.12
C LEU A 197 9.00 6.51 -15.14
N LEU A 198 10.05 5.73 -15.42
CA LEU A 198 11.11 6.11 -16.35
C LEU A 198 10.60 6.15 -17.80
N THR A 199 9.79 5.17 -18.21
CA THR A 199 9.26 5.06 -19.58
C THR A 199 7.96 5.82 -19.81
N PHE A 200 7.35 6.36 -18.76
CA PHE A 200 6.07 7.04 -18.85
C PHE A 200 6.20 8.42 -19.51
N GLU A 201 5.42 8.61 -20.57
CA GLU A 201 5.14 9.91 -21.19
C GLU A 201 3.84 10.50 -20.61
N GLU A 202 3.94 11.67 -19.98
CA GLU A 202 2.80 12.37 -19.38
C GLU A 202 1.72 12.78 -20.39
N THR A 203 2.07 12.86 -21.67
CA THR A 203 1.27 13.50 -22.73
C THR A 203 0.36 12.58 -23.54
N LYS A 204 0.44 11.26 -23.37
CA LYS A 204 -0.46 10.33 -24.09
C LYS A 204 -1.70 10.02 -23.23
N PRO A 205 -2.89 10.60 -23.50
CA PRO A 205 -4.13 10.09 -22.93
C PRO A 205 -4.30 8.63 -23.34
N SER A 206 -4.81 7.78 -22.46
CA SER A 206 -5.14 6.41 -22.83
C SER A 206 -6.19 6.45 -23.93
N SER A 207 -5.89 5.86 -25.09
CA SER A 207 -6.79 5.68 -26.22
C SER A 207 -7.94 4.70 -25.94
N GLN A 208 -8.01 4.12 -24.74
CA GLN A 208 -9.20 3.41 -24.29
C GLN A 208 -10.29 4.43 -23.97
N GLY A 209 -11.13 4.64 -24.98
CA GLY A 209 -12.34 5.46 -24.92
C GLY A 209 -13.16 5.11 -23.69
N PHE A 210 -13.14 6.01 -22.72
CA PHE A 210 -14.27 6.14 -21.84
C PHE A 210 -15.38 6.74 -22.70
N LYS A 211 -16.36 5.91 -23.09
CA LYS A 211 -17.68 6.44 -23.41
C LYS A 211 -18.03 7.38 -22.25
N ARG A 212 -18.15 8.68 -22.54
CA ARG A 212 -18.85 9.65 -21.69
C ARG A 212 -20.32 9.23 -21.61
N GLU A 213 -20.62 8.10 -20.99
CA GLU A 213 -21.97 7.80 -20.52
C GLU A 213 -22.04 8.38 -19.11
N GLY A 214 -22.64 9.56 -19.05
CA GLY A 214 -22.65 10.44 -17.89
C GLY A 214 -22.80 11.87 -18.39
N GLY A 215 -23.97 12.14 -18.98
CA GLY A 215 -24.33 13.43 -19.54
C GLY A 215 -24.04 14.57 -18.58
N LEU A 216 -23.50 15.66 -19.13
CA LEU A 216 -23.59 16.98 -18.52
C LEU A 216 -25.08 17.28 -18.27
N PRO A 217 -25.48 17.82 -17.11
CA PRO A 217 -26.67 18.65 -17.10
C PRO A 217 -26.31 19.88 -17.95
N ARG A 218 -26.89 19.94 -19.16
CA ARG A 218 -27.11 21.22 -19.84
C ARG A 218 -27.88 22.10 -18.85
N TRP A 219 -27.28 23.20 -18.44
CA TRP A 219 -28.05 24.39 -18.16
C TRP A 219 -27.98 25.23 -19.43
N GLU A 220 -28.93 24.99 -20.32
CA GLU A 220 -29.35 25.90 -21.38
C GLU A 220 -30.70 26.48 -20.90
N GLY A 221 -30.75 27.79 -20.64
CA GLY A 221 -31.96 28.65 -20.61
C GLY A 221 -32.86 28.56 -19.36
N ASP A 222 -32.73 29.49 -18.42
CA ASP A 222 -33.49 30.76 -18.34
C ASP A 222 -32.83 31.72 -17.33
#